data_AF-A0A268TP20-F1
#
_entry.id   AF-A0A268TP20-F1
#
_cell.length_a   1.000
_cell.length_b   1.000
_cell.length_c   1.000
_cell.angle_alpha   90.00
_cell.angle_beta   90.00
_cell.angle_gamma   90.00
#
_symmetry.space_group_name_H-M   'P 1'
#
loop_
_entity.id
_entity.type
_entity.pdbx_description
1 polymer ?
#
loop_
_entity_poly.entity_id
_entity_poly.type
_entity_poly.pdbx_seq_one_letter_code
_entity_poly.pdbx_strand_id
1 'polypeptide(L)'
;MRKKYSRFISVKSYKTDLIDSGLIPEILKENMDLYIMFHLQALDREKAFKKVHDSTLMAVNEEITLKLKSLEDEIKQEKENIFYFYFSILIQSESKEELDRNCSIIVNYLENKKNLSVAKESLNLKPLYFSFFPANGNLNARIRQQSGSIISVLINFENNILGFTKNSFGNKPVTI
;
A
#
# COMPACT_ATOMS: atom_id res chain seq x y z
N MET A 1 23.31 -17.36 18.01
CA MET A 1 22.31 -16.57 17.24
C MET A 1 22.61 -16.74 15.75
N ARG A 2 21.66 -17.23 14.95
CA ARG A 2 21.79 -17.20 13.47
C ARG A 2 21.67 -15.75 13.00
N LYS A 3 22.47 -15.36 12.01
CA LYS A 3 22.51 -13.99 11.49
C LYS A 3 21.33 -13.81 10.52
N LYS A 4 20.31 -13.07 10.92
CA LYS A 4 19.20 -12.68 10.03
C LYS A 4 19.52 -11.38 9.32
N TYR A 5 19.25 -11.34 8.02
CA TYR A 5 19.30 -10.13 7.20
C TYR A 5 17.88 -9.62 7.00
N SER A 6 17.70 -8.30 7.05
CA SER A 6 16.38 -7.70 6.88
C SER A 6 16.46 -6.39 6.10
N ARG A 7 15.45 -6.12 5.26
CA ARG A 7 15.35 -4.86 4.52
C ARG A 7 13.91 -4.38 4.45
N PHE A 8 13.73 -3.08 4.58
CA PHE A 8 12.46 -2.41 4.34
C PHE A 8 12.30 -1.95 2.90
N ILE A 9 11.11 -2.19 2.36
CA ILE A 9 10.61 -1.60 1.13
C ILE A 9 9.41 -0.74 1.50
N SER A 10 9.49 0.57 1.28
CA SER A 10 8.40 1.51 1.57
C SER A 10 7.83 2.10 0.27
N VAL A 11 6.52 2.31 0.21
CA VAL A 11 5.89 3.01 -0.91
C VAL A 11 6.14 4.52 -0.78
N LYS A 12 6.62 5.15 -1.86
CA LYS A 12 6.92 6.59 -1.95
C LYS A 12 5.76 7.40 -2.53
N SER A 13 5.15 6.88 -3.58
CA SER A 13 4.05 7.51 -4.31
C SER A 13 3.29 6.48 -5.15
N TYR A 14 2.04 6.82 -5.47
CA TYR A 14 1.19 6.09 -6.41
C TYR A 14 1.35 6.76 -7.78
N LYS A 15 1.79 6.03 -8.81
CA LYS A 15 1.98 6.59 -10.17
C LYS A 15 0.71 6.48 -11.03
N THR A 16 -0.34 5.90 -10.49
CA THR A 16 -1.60 5.65 -11.19
C THR A 16 -2.77 5.86 -10.24
N ASP A 17 -3.91 6.25 -10.81
CA ASP A 17 -5.20 6.35 -10.11
C ASP A 17 -5.90 4.98 -10.00
N LEU A 18 -5.40 3.96 -10.73
CA LEU A 18 -5.93 2.60 -10.71
C LEU A 18 -5.30 1.82 -9.56
N ILE A 19 -6.05 1.70 -8.48
CA ILE A 19 -5.65 0.96 -7.29
C ILE A 19 -6.33 -0.41 -7.31
N ASP A 20 -5.52 -1.46 -7.33
CA ASP A 20 -5.96 -2.84 -7.48
C ASP A 20 -5.89 -3.58 -6.13
N SER A 21 -6.98 -4.25 -5.76
CA SER A 21 -7.11 -5.05 -4.54
C SER A 21 -6.20 -6.27 -4.49
N GLY A 22 -5.67 -6.72 -5.63
CA GLY A 22 -4.73 -7.84 -5.70
C GLY A 22 -3.32 -7.53 -5.17
N LEU A 23 -3.08 -6.35 -4.58
CA LEU A 23 -1.75 -5.94 -4.08
C LEU A 23 -1.20 -6.88 -3.01
N ILE A 24 -1.93 -7.05 -1.90
CA ILE A 24 -1.50 -7.85 -0.75
C ILE A 24 -1.58 -9.35 -1.04
N PRO A 25 -2.65 -9.89 -1.67
CA PRO A 25 -2.76 -11.31 -1.95
C PRO A 25 -1.60 -11.85 -2.79
N GLU A 26 -1.13 -11.11 -3.79
CA GLU A 26 0.02 -11.53 -4.61
C GLU A 26 1.34 -11.49 -3.85
N ILE A 27 1.54 -10.50 -2.97
CA ILE A 27 2.73 -10.44 -2.10
C ILE A 27 2.75 -11.65 -1.17
N LEU A 28 1.60 -12.07 -0.65
CA LEU A 28 1.46 -13.23 0.22
C LEU A 28 1.61 -14.58 -0.52
N LYS A 29 1.46 -14.62 -1.85
CA LYS A 29 1.76 -15.82 -2.65
C LYS A 29 3.26 -16.11 -2.71
N GLU A 30 4.10 -15.11 -2.47
CA GLU A 30 5.53 -15.31 -2.42
C GLU A 30 5.90 -16.04 -1.12
N ASN A 31 6.50 -17.22 -1.24
CA ASN A 31 6.94 -18.04 -0.10
C ASN A 31 8.20 -17.44 0.55
N MET A 32 8.05 -16.34 1.27
CA MET A 32 9.14 -15.63 1.95
C MET A 32 8.72 -15.08 3.32
N ASP A 33 9.68 -14.99 4.25
CA ASP A 33 9.47 -14.35 5.55
C ASP A 33 9.34 -12.83 5.38
N LEU A 34 8.14 -12.31 5.59
CA LEU A 34 7.86 -10.88 5.48
C LEU A 34 6.91 -10.37 6.57
N TYR A 35 6.99 -9.07 6.87
CA TYR A 35 5.98 -8.33 7.62
C TYR A 35 5.42 -7.23 6.74
N ILE A 36 4.09 -7.13 6.69
CA ILE A 36 3.38 -6.03 6.05
C ILE A 36 2.97 -5.04 7.14
N MET A 37 3.35 -3.78 6.98
CA MET A 37 3.10 -2.73 7.96
C MET A 37 2.26 -1.62 7.33
N PHE A 38 1.14 -1.33 7.98
CA PHE A 38 0.31 -0.18 7.67
C PHE A 38 0.26 0.75 8.88
N HIS A 39 0.35 2.05 8.62
CA HIS A 39 0.01 3.07 9.60
C HIS A 39 -1.16 3.88 9.05
N LEU A 40 -2.24 3.94 9.82
CA LEU A 40 -3.44 4.69 9.50
C LEU A 40 -3.75 5.65 10.65
N GLN A 41 -3.90 6.92 10.34
CA GLN A 41 -4.39 7.92 11.28
C GLN A 41 -5.42 8.80 10.55
N ALA A 42 -6.66 8.79 11.03
CA ALA A 42 -7.71 9.64 10.47
C ALA A 42 -7.34 11.11 10.64
N LEU A 43 -7.51 11.88 9.58
CA LEU A 43 -7.44 13.33 9.67
C LEU A 43 -8.77 13.82 10.28
N ASP A 44 -8.67 14.88 11.08
CA ASP A 44 -9.86 15.58 11.55
C ASP A 44 -10.69 16.08 10.36
N ARG A 45 -12.02 15.99 10.46
CA ARG A 45 -12.91 16.18 9.31
C ARG A 45 -12.82 17.60 8.75
N GLU A 46 -12.74 18.62 9.60
CA GLU A 46 -12.61 20.00 9.15
C GLU A 46 -11.30 20.22 8.40
N LYS A 47 -10.21 19.60 8.90
CA LYS A 47 -8.90 19.62 8.22
C LYS A 47 -8.93 18.85 6.91
N ALA A 48 -9.61 17.71 6.85
CA ALA A 48 -9.78 16.91 5.65
C ALA A 48 -10.56 17.68 4.58
N PHE A 49 -11.71 18.25 4.96
CA PHE A 49 -12.52 19.08 4.06
C PHE A 49 -11.72 20.28 3.53
N LYS A 50 -11.10 21.06 4.42
CA LYS A 50 -10.28 22.22 4.03
C LYS A 50 -9.17 21.82 3.06
N LYS A 51 -8.50 20.68 3.29
CA LYS A 51 -7.42 20.20 2.44
C LYS A 51 -7.88 19.87 1.03
N VAL A 52 -9.01 19.17 0.89
CA VAL A 52 -9.58 18.85 -0.42
C VAL A 52 -10.05 20.13 -1.09
N HIS A 53 -10.75 21.02 -0.36
CA HIS A 53 -11.20 22.30 -0.85
C HIS A 53 -10.08 23.19 -1.40
N ASP A 54 -8.99 23.36 -0.64
CA ASP A 54 -7.82 24.11 -1.07
C ASP A 54 -7.21 23.50 -2.34
N SER A 55 -7.25 22.17 -2.47
CA SER A 55 -6.73 21.45 -3.64
C SER A 55 -7.66 21.60 -4.85
N THR A 56 -8.98 21.66 -4.66
CA THR A 56 -9.98 21.97 -5.69
C THR A 56 -9.76 23.36 -6.27
N LEU A 57 -9.47 24.35 -5.42
CA LEU A 57 -9.19 25.73 -5.86
C LEU A 57 -7.90 25.84 -6.68
N MET A 58 -6.92 24.96 -6.42
CA MET A 58 -5.65 24.91 -7.15
C MET A 58 -5.69 24.02 -8.39
N ALA A 59 -6.77 23.25 -8.61
CA ALA A 59 -6.86 22.32 -9.72
C ALA A 59 -7.04 23.07 -11.04
N VAL A 60 -6.17 22.76 -12.01
CA VAL A 60 -6.17 23.39 -13.34
C VAL A 60 -7.05 22.63 -14.35
N ASN A 61 -7.31 21.34 -14.08
CA ASN A 61 -8.06 20.45 -14.97
C ASN A 61 -9.48 20.23 -14.43
N GLU A 62 -10.48 20.44 -15.30
CA GLU A 62 -11.90 20.31 -14.95
C GLU A 62 -12.29 18.91 -14.45
N GLU A 63 -11.74 17.85 -15.03
CA GLU A 63 -11.98 16.47 -14.59
C GLU A 63 -11.47 16.24 -13.15
N ILE A 64 -10.30 16.79 -12.83
CA ILE A 64 -9.72 16.73 -11.48
C ILE A 64 -10.59 17.54 -10.52
N THR A 65 -11.03 18.73 -10.93
CA THR A 65 -11.92 19.58 -10.14
C THR A 65 -13.24 18.88 -9.82
N LEU A 66 -13.83 18.17 -10.79
CA LEU A 66 -15.06 17.40 -10.57
C LEU A 66 -14.86 16.25 -9.57
N LYS A 67 -13.75 15.50 -9.69
CA LYS A 67 -13.39 14.43 -8.75
C LYS A 67 -13.20 14.97 -7.33
N LEU A 68 -12.49 16.09 -7.18
CA LEU A 68 -12.26 16.71 -5.88
C LEU A 68 -13.55 17.27 -5.25
N LYS A 69 -14.44 17.87 -6.05
CA LYS A 69 -15.77 18.30 -5.58
C LYS A 69 -16.64 17.14 -5.10
N SER A 70 -16.61 16.01 -5.82
CA SER A 70 -17.31 14.79 -5.37
C SER A 70 -16.78 14.34 -4.01
N LEU A 71 -15.45 14.30 -3.86
CA LEU A 71 -14.81 13.93 -2.59
C LEU A 71 -15.15 14.92 -1.46
N GLU A 72 -15.20 16.23 -1.73
CA GLU A 72 -15.65 17.23 -0.76
C GLU A 72 -17.07 16.94 -0.25
N ASP A 73 -17.99 16.61 -1.14
CA ASP A 73 -19.37 16.32 -0.77
C ASP A 73 -19.52 14.99 -0.03
N GLU A 74 -18.72 13.98 -0.38
CA GLU A 74 -18.66 12.71 0.36
C GLU A 74 -18.12 12.90 1.78
N ILE A 75 -17.11 13.75 1.97
CA ILE A 75 -16.58 14.11 3.31
C ILE A 75 -17.64 14.86 4.13
N LYS A 76 -18.39 15.79 3.52
CA LYS A 76 -19.49 16.50 4.20
C LYS A 76 -20.61 15.54 4.62
N GLN A 77 -20.91 14.56 3.78
CA GLN A 77 -21.93 13.53 4.03
C GLN A 77 -21.46 12.41 4.97
N GLU A 78 -20.23 12.51 5.51
CA GLU A 78 -19.63 11.51 6.40
C GLU A 78 -19.53 10.11 5.76
N LYS A 79 -19.46 10.06 4.42
CA LYS A 79 -19.29 8.82 3.65
C LYS A 79 -17.82 8.49 3.40
N GLU A 80 -16.95 9.49 3.45
CA GLU A 80 -15.52 9.36 3.17
C GLU A 80 -14.69 10.20 4.16
N ASN A 81 -13.44 9.82 4.37
CA ASN A 81 -12.47 10.63 5.11
C ASN A 81 -11.06 10.50 4.53
N ILE A 82 -10.20 11.45 4.88
CA ILE A 82 -8.78 11.44 4.53
C ILE A 82 -7.98 10.88 5.71
N PHE A 83 -7.04 9.99 5.42
CA PHE A 83 -6.17 9.38 6.41
C PHE A 83 -4.72 9.68 6.07
N TYR A 84 -3.91 9.90 7.10
CA TYR A 84 -2.48 9.70 7.00
C TYR A 84 -2.19 8.21 6.92
N PHE A 85 -1.75 7.79 5.73
CA PHE A 85 -1.47 6.43 5.36
C PHE A 85 0.01 6.22 5.08
N TYR A 86 0.53 5.08 5.53
CA TYR A 86 1.85 4.59 5.17
C TYR A 86 1.81 3.08 5.00
N PHE A 87 2.53 2.60 3.99
CA PHE A 87 2.65 1.18 3.66
C PHE A 87 4.11 0.81 3.45
N SER A 88 4.55 -0.21 4.19
CA SER A 88 5.86 -0.84 3.97
C SER A 88 5.86 -2.33 4.22
N ILE A 89 6.92 -2.95 3.72
CA ILE A 89 7.17 -4.38 3.80
C ILE A 89 8.57 -4.58 4.36
N LEU A 90 8.68 -5.34 5.44
CA LEU A 90 9.95 -5.82 5.98
C LEU A 90 10.18 -7.24 5.48
N ILE A 91 11.23 -7.46 4.72
CA ILE A 91 11.62 -8.80 4.25
C ILE A 91 12.77 -9.29 5.13
N GLN A 92 12.71 -10.56 5.53
CA GLN A 92 13.74 -11.23 6.32
C GLN A 92 14.29 -12.46 5.58
N SER A 93 15.58 -12.74 5.72
CA SER A 93 16.22 -13.91 5.12
C SER A 93 17.47 -14.32 5.90
N GLU A 94 17.93 -15.56 5.70
CA GLU A 94 19.10 -16.11 6.39
C GLU A 94 20.42 -15.74 5.68
N SER A 95 20.36 -15.34 4.41
CA SER A 95 21.51 -14.85 3.62
C SER A 95 21.24 -13.49 2.97
N LYS A 96 22.30 -12.76 2.62
CA LYS A 96 22.19 -11.46 1.95
C LYS A 96 21.72 -11.64 0.50
N GLU A 97 22.20 -12.68 -0.15
CA GLU A 97 21.88 -13.04 -1.53
C GLU A 97 20.39 -13.36 -1.67
N GLU A 98 19.85 -14.14 -0.74
CA GLU A 98 18.41 -14.44 -0.67
C GLU A 98 17.60 -13.17 -0.40
N LEU A 99 18.03 -12.32 0.54
CA LEU A 99 17.37 -11.05 0.81
C LEU A 99 17.34 -10.15 -0.43
N ASP A 100 18.45 -10.05 -1.16
CA ASP A 100 18.55 -9.24 -2.38
C ASP A 100 17.63 -9.76 -3.49
N ARG A 101 17.51 -11.10 -3.62
CA ARG A 101 16.56 -11.74 -4.53
C ARG A 101 15.11 -11.45 -4.14
N ASN A 102 14.74 -11.70 -2.88
CA ASN A 102 13.38 -11.51 -2.37
C ASN A 102 12.96 -10.03 -2.48
N CYS A 103 13.86 -9.10 -2.14
CA CYS A 103 13.60 -7.67 -2.32
C CYS A 103 13.38 -7.29 -3.78
N SER A 104 14.12 -7.89 -4.71
CA SER A 104 13.99 -7.57 -6.13
C SER A 104 12.67 -8.09 -6.70
N ILE A 105 12.19 -9.24 -6.25
CA ILE A 105 10.86 -9.77 -6.59
C ILE A 105 9.77 -8.78 -6.15
N ILE A 106 9.80 -8.37 -4.88
CA ILE A 106 8.79 -7.44 -4.33
C ILE A 106 8.88 -6.06 -4.99
N VAL A 107 10.07 -5.50 -5.19
CA VAL A 107 10.21 -4.21 -5.90
C VAL A 107 9.69 -4.30 -7.33
N ASN A 108 10.04 -5.35 -8.07
CA ASN A 108 9.55 -5.55 -9.43
C ASN A 108 8.02 -5.66 -9.47
N TYR A 109 7.43 -6.38 -8.52
CA TYR A 109 5.98 -6.48 -8.39
C TYR A 109 5.33 -5.11 -8.12
N LEU A 110 5.82 -4.38 -7.13
CA LEU A 110 5.25 -3.07 -6.74
C LEU A 110 5.43 -2.02 -7.84
N GLU A 111 6.62 -1.93 -8.46
CA GLU A 111 6.90 -0.91 -9.47
C GLU A 111 6.31 -1.23 -10.84
N ASN A 112 6.47 -2.47 -11.32
CA ASN A 112 6.14 -2.81 -12.71
C ASN A 112 4.74 -3.41 -12.88
N LYS A 113 4.20 -4.10 -11.86
CA LYS A 113 2.84 -4.66 -11.95
C LYS A 113 1.79 -3.76 -11.31
N LYS A 114 2.15 -3.00 -10.28
CA LYS A 114 1.21 -2.16 -9.50
C LYS A 114 1.44 -0.66 -9.66
N ASN A 115 2.42 -0.25 -10.46
CA ASN A 115 2.71 1.17 -10.73
C ASN A 115 2.91 2.00 -9.45
N LEU A 116 3.47 1.39 -8.40
CA LEU A 116 3.84 2.07 -7.16
C LEU A 116 5.30 2.49 -7.25
N SER A 117 5.63 3.73 -6.85
CA SER A 117 7.03 4.09 -6.64
C SER A 117 7.48 3.58 -5.28
N VAL A 118 8.61 2.86 -5.21
CA VAL A 118 9.09 2.30 -3.94
C VAL A 118 10.49 2.78 -3.57
N ALA A 119 10.81 2.63 -2.29
CA ALA A 119 12.13 2.90 -1.71
C ALA A 119 12.68 1.61 -1.12
N LYS A 120 13.85 1.16 -1.58
CA LYS A 120 14.69 0.27 -0.79
C LYS A 120 15.36 1.12 0.28
N GLU A 121 14.89 1.04 1.51
CA GLU A 121 15.40 1.90 2.58
C GLU A 121 16.80 1.40 2.99
N SER A 122 17.81 2.23 2.73
CA SER A 122 19.23 1.91 2.95
C SER A 122 19.72 2.28 4.37
N LEU A 123 19.03 3.21 5.03
CA LEU A 123 19.32 3.71 6.37
C LEU A 123 18.22 3.26 7.33
N ASN A 124 18.38 2.08 7.91
CA ASN A 124 17.57 1.60 9.04
C ASN A 124 17.65 2.60 10.20
N LEU A 125 16.58 3.35 10.48
CA LEU A 125 15.81 3.27 11.72
C LEU A 125 14.94 4.50 11.94
N LYS A 126 15.38 5.75 11.73
CA LYS A 126 14.57 6.89 12.22
C LYS A 126 13.17 7.00 11.61
N PRO A 127 12.97 7.06 10.27
CA PRO A 127 11.62 7.18 9.70
C PRO A 127 10.78 5.90 9.87
N LEU A 128 11.45 4.74 9.93
CA LEU A 128 10.84 3.41 10.01
C LEU A 128 10.50 2.99 11.45
N TYR A 129 11.30 3.43 12.42
CA TYR A 129 11.06 3.29 13.86
C TYR A 129 9.72 3.93 14.20
N PHE A 130 9.46 5.13 13.68
CA PHE A 130 8.17 5.79 13.88
C PHE A 130 6.99 5.02 13.29
N SER A 131 7.20 4.19 12.26
CA SER A 131 6.15 3.29 11.77
C SER A 131 5.76 2.20 12.77
N PHE A 132 6.61 1.87 13.75
CA PHE A 132 6.27 0.98 14.87
C PHE A 132 5.58 1.72 16.03
N PHE A 133 5.63 3.05 16.07
CA PHE A 133 5.05 3.87 17.13
C PHE A 133 4.00 4.82 16.55
N PRO A 134 2.71 4.46 16.60
CA PRO A 134 1.62 5.25 16.03
C PRO A 134 1.61 6.72 16.47
N ALA A 135 2.08 7.00 17.69
CA ALA A 135 2.15 8.35 18.25
C ALA A 135 3.10 9.31 17.49
N ASN A 136 4.07 8.77 16.73
CA ASN A 136 5.11 9.55 16.05
C ASN A 136 5.05 9.43 14.52
N GLY A 137 3.92 8.97 13.96
CA GLY A 137 3.75 8.79 12.52
C GLY A 137 4.01 10.06 11.70
N ASN A 138 3.81 11.24 12.28
CA ASN A 138 4.11 12.55 11.68
C ASN A 138 5.59 12.74 11.29
N LEU A 139 6.52 12.01 11.91
CA LEU A 139 7.95 12.05 11.61
C LEU A 139 8.35 11.09 10.48
N ASN A 140 7.44 10.26 10.00
CA ASN A 140 7.70 9.36 8.90
C ASN A 140 7.65 10.13 7.56
N ALA A 141 8.80 10.28 6.92
CA ALA A 141 8.94 10.96 5.62
C ALA A 141 8.15 10.30 4.47
N ARG A 142 7.65 9.07 4.67
CA ARG A 142 6.86 8.31 3.69
C ARG A 142 5.35 8.34 3.98
N ILE A 143 4.90 9.00 5.05
CA ILE A 143 3.47 9.14 5.33
C ILE A 143 2.79 10.04 4.28
N ARG A 144 1.62 9.64 3.80
CA ARG A 144 0.86 10.34 2.76
C ARG A 144 -0.59 10.46 3.15
N GLN A 145 -1.33 11.33 2.46
CA GLN A 145 -2.77 11.41 2.61
C GLN A 145 -3.44 10.52 1.57
N GLN A 146 -4.40 9.70 1.97
CA GLN A 146 -5.19 8.82 1.10
C GLN A 146 -6.64 8.78 1.59
N SER A 147 -7.60 8.55 0.69
CA SER A 147 -8.99 8.34 1.07
C SER A 147 -9.21 6.97 1.70
N GLY A 148 -10.23 6.86 2.54
CA GLY A 148 -10.63 5.59 3.15
C GLY A 148 -11.00 4.53 2.10
N SER A 149 -11.72 4.92 1.05
CA SER A 149 -12.04 4.04 -0.09
C SER A 149 -10.78 3.43 -0.71
N ILE A 150 -9.78 4.23 -1.04
CA ILE A 150 -8.52 3.77 -1.61
C ILE A 150 -7.81 2.78 -0.66
N ILE A 151 -7.75 3.13 0.62
CA ILE A 151 -7.10 2.29 1.62
C ILE A 151 -7.84 0.94 1.75
N SER A 152 -9.16 0.95 1.70
CA SER A 152 -9.96 -0.29 1.77
C SER A 152 -9.69 -1.24 0.60
N VAL A 153 -9.42 -0.69 -0.59
CA VAL A 153 -9.03 -1.48 -1.76
C VAL A 153 -7.61 -2.02 -1.58
N LEU A 154 -6.66 -1.20 -1.10
CA LEU A 154 -5.27 -1.60 -0.89
C LEU A 154 -5.13 -2.70 0.17
N ILE A 155 -5.89 -2.60 1.26
CA ILE A 155 -5.84 -3.53 2.40
C ILE A 155 -6.94 -4.57 2.23
N ASN A 156 -6.87 -5.33 1.14
CA ASN A 156 -7.71 -6.49 0.93
C ASN A 156 -6.89 -7.76 1.21
N PHE A 157 -7.39 -8.61 2.12
CA PHE A 157 -6.78 -9.89 2.49
C PHE A 157 -7.50 -11.09 1.87
N GLU A 158 -8.35 -10.86 0.88
CA GLU A 158 -9.03 -11.93 0.15
C GLU A 158 -8.01 -12.88 -0.45
N ASN A 159 -8.22 -14.17 -0.19
CA ASN A 159 -7.50 -15.21 -0.88
C ASN A 159 -7.94 -15.20 -2.34
N ASN A 160 -7.04 -14.76 -3.22
CA ASN A 160 -7.21 -14.94 -4.66
C ASN A 160 -7.03 -16.43 -4.96
N ILE A 161 -8.11 -17.20 -4.82
CA ILE A 161 -8.15 -18.61 -5.17
C ILE A 161 -7.93 -18.67 -6.68
N LEU A 162 -6.68 -18.96 -7.08
CA LEU A 162 -6.41 -19.42 -8.43
C LEU A 162 -7.18 -20.72 -8.57
N GLY A 163 -8.26 -20.71 -9.35
CA GLY A 163 -9.12 -21.88 -9.55
C GLY A 163 -8.29 -23.12 -9.86
N PHE A 164 -8.85 -24.30 -9.53
CA PHE A 164 -8.14 -25.55 -9.75
C PHE A 164 -7.75 -25.71 -11.22
N THR A 165 -6.46 -25.81 -11.51
CA THR A 165 -5.98 -26.11 -12.88
C THR A 165 -6.23 -27.56 -13.27
N LYS A 166 -6.54 -28.42 -12.29
CA LYS A 166 -6.83 -29.85 -12.46
C LYS A 166 -7.92 -30.29 -11.49
N ASN A 167 -8.81 -31.15 -11.97
CA ASN A 167 -9.89 -31.70 -11.16
C ASN A 167 -9.34 -32.75 -10.18
N SER A 168 -9.69 -32.62 -8.90
CA SER A 168 -9.30 -33.55 -7.82
C SER A 168 -10.03 -34.89 -7.87
N PHE A 169 -11.12 -35.00 -8.64
CA PHE A 169 -11.92 -36.21 -8.85
C PHE A 169 -11.63 -36.93 -10.18
N GLY A 170 -10.49 -36.65 -10.82
CA GLY A 170 -10.01 -37.36 -12.02
C GLY A 170 -9.83 -36.48 -13.25
N ASN A 171 -9.70 -37.09 -14.42
CA ASN A 171 -9.26 -36.42 -15.65
C ASN A 171 -10.42 -35.73 -16.41
N LYS A 172 -11.17 -34.87 -15.72
CA LYS A 172 -12.22 -34.04 -16.33
C LYS A 172 -11.72 -32.60 -16.52
N PRO A 173 -12.09 -31.93 -17.62
CA PRO A 173 -11.70 -30.54 -17.84
C PRO A 173 -12.28 -29.65 -16.72
N VAL A 174 -11.45 -28.74 -16.22
CA VAL A 174 -11.91 -27.69 -15.31
C VAL A 174 -12.23 -26.48 -16.16
N THR A 175 -13.45 -25.96 -16.06
CA THR A 175 -13.84 -24.73 -16.75
C THR A 175 -13.18 -23.56 -16.02
N ILE A 176 -12.41 -22.76 -16.76
CA ILE A 176 -11.88 -21.47 -16.32
C ILE A 176 -13.03 -20.46 -16.35
#